data_AF-I4C0C9-F1
#
_entry.id   AF-I4C0C9-F1
#
_cell.length_a   1.000
_cell.length_b   1.000
_cell.length_c   1.000
_cell.angle_alpha   90.00
_cell.angle_beta   90.00
_cell.angle_gamma   90.00
#
_symmetry.space_group_name_H-M   'P 1'
#
loop_
_entity.id
_entity.type
_entity.pdbx_description
1 polymer ?
#
loop_
_entity_poly.entity_id
_entity_poly.type
_entity_poly.pdbx_seq_one_letter_code
_entity_poly.pdbx_strand_id
1 'polypeptide(L)'
;MKFANKEEFELHVHKCFGKIFESLMKIDGVVKQEAEKEETAGTHGTMCDLRDSIEDVILHCHLAWQYHRLSRSIQNVSTWDQVENSAESSNIPQKKTS
;
A
#
# COMPACT_ATOMS: atom_id res chain seq x y z
N MET A 1 -5.55 21.94 -11.72
CA MET A 1 -6.59 21.10 -12.34
C MET A 1 -7.87 21.28 -11.54
N LYS A 2 -9.02 21.50 -12.18
CA LYS A 2 -10.33 21.56 -11.52
C LYS A 2 -11.21 20.46 -12.12
N PHE A 3 -11.95 19.76 -11.28
CA PHE A 3 -12.82 18.66 -11.67
C PHE A 3 -14.27 19.13 -11.62
N ALA A 4 -15.09 18.75 -12.61
CA ALA A 4 -16.48 19.18 -12.69
C ALA A 4 -17.36 18.48 -11.66
N ASN A 5 -17.02 17.25 -11.28
CA ASN A 5 -17.72 16.47 -10.28
C ASN A 5 -16.79 15.45 -9.60
N LYS A 6 -17.34 14.78 -8.59
CA LYS A 6 -16.63 13.77 -7.81
C LYS A 6 -16.24 12.55 -8.65
N GLU A 7 -17.11 12.13 -9.55
CA GLU A 7 -16.89 10.96 -10.42
C GLU A 7 -15.71 11.18 -11.38
N GLU A 8 -15.58 12.39 -11.94
CA GLU A 8 -14.48 12.78 -12.82
C GLU A 8 -13.15 12.84 -12.05
N PHE A 9 -13.17 13.42 -10.84
CA PHE A 9 -12.00 13.41 -9.97
C PHE A 9 -11.53 11.98 -9.68
N GLU A 10 -12.45 11.10 -9.30
CA GLU A 10 -12.16 9.70 -9.01
C GLU A 10 -11.59 8.99 -10.23
N LEU A 11 -12.24 9.09 -11.39
CA LEU A 11 -11.72 8.50 -12.63
C LEU A 11 -10.30 8.98 -12.93
N HIS A 12 -9.99 10.26 -12.65
CA HIS A 12 -8.65 10.78 -12.83
C HIS A 12 -7.65 10.20 -11.81
N VAL A 13 -8.02 10.09 -10.53
CA VAL A 13 -7.22 9.44 -9.50
C VAL A 13 -6.92 7.99 -9.88
N HIS A 14 -7.92 7.23 -10.33
CA HIS A 14 -7.75 5.86 -10.85
C HIS A 14 -6.71 5.79 -11.97
N LYS A 15 -6.77 6.71 -12.94
CA LYS A 15 -5.78 6.81 -14.03
C LYS A 15 -4.38 7.16 -13.51
N CYS A 16 -4.28 8.06 -12.53
CA CYS A 16 -3.00 8.41 -11.90
C CYS A 16 -2.36 7.21 -11.20
N PHE A 17 -3.13 6.46 -10.40
CA PHE A 17 -2.64 5.25 -9.73
C PHE A 17 -2.19 4.19 -10.74
N GLY A 18 -2.95 3.98 -11.84
CA GLY A 18 -2.54 3.08 -12.91
C GLY A 18 -1.17 3.45 -13.50
N LYS A 19 -0.96 4.73 -13.82
CA LYS A 19 0.33 5.21 -14.35
C LYS A 19 1.49 5.08 -13.36
N ILE A 20 1.23 5.36 -12.07
CA ILE A 20 2.23 5.17 -11.01
C ILE A 20 2.63 3.69 -10.96
N PHE A 21 1.65 2.80 -10.95
CA PHE A 21 1.90 1.36 -10.88
C PHE A 21 2.67 0.84 -12.09
N GLU A 22 2.28 1.23 -13.30
CA GLU A 22 3.03 0.90 -14.53
C GLU A 22 4.48 1.40 -14.48
N SER A 23 4.71 2.58 -13.91
CA SER A 23 6.06 3.13 -13.77
C SER A 23 6.88 2.36 -12.75
N LEU A 24 6.29 2.01 -11.61
CA LEU A 24 6.94 1.19 -10.58
C LEU A 24 7.31 -0.19 -11.11
N MET A 25 6.44 -0.84 -11.90
CA MET A 25 6.76 -2.14 -12.51
C MET A 25 7.92 -2.06 -13.50
N LYS A 26 8.08 -0.94 -14.22
CA LYS A 26 9.25 -0.72 -15.09
C LYS A 26 10.54 -0.56 -14.27
N ILE A 27 10.47 0.17 -13.16
CA ILE A 27 11.60 0.35 -12.24
C ILE A 27 11.99 -1.01 -11.63
N ASP A 28 11.01 -1.77 -11.14
CA ASP A 28 11.21 -3.13 -10.60
C ASP A 28 11.95 -4.04 -11.60
N GLY A 29 11.53 -4.03 -12.87
CA GLY A 29 12.20 -4.80 -13.92
C GLY A 29 13.67 -4.41 -14.11
N VAL A 30 13.99 -3.12 -14.10
CA VAL A 30 15.38 -2.64 -14.21
C VAL A 30 16.19 -3.03 -12.97
N VAL A 31 15.63 -2.81 -11.78
CA VAL A 31 16.31 -3.12 -10.51
C VAL A 31 16.60 -4.62 -10.40
N LYS A 32 15.64 -5.47 -10.74
CA LYS A 32 15.83 -6.93 -10.77
C LYS A 32 16.92 -7.35 -11.73
N GLN A 33 16.92 -6.80 -12.95
CA GLN A 33 17.94 -7.11 -13.95
C GLN A 33 19.35 -6.71 -13.46
N GLU A 34 19.50 -5.56 -12.82
CA GLU A 34 20.80 -5.13 -12.31
C GLU A 34 21.21 -5.90 -11.04
N ALA A 35 20.28 -6.26 -10.17
CA ALA A 35 20.54 -7.12 -9.02
C ALA A 35 21.03 -8.51 -9.46
N GLU A 36 20.41 -9.11 -10.48
CA GLU A 36 20.87 -10.39 -11.05
C GLU A 36 22.29 -10.29 -11.65
N LYS A 37 22.61 -9.18 -12.32
CA LYS A 37 23.97 -8.92 -12.81
C LYS A 37 24.98 -8.82 -11.67
N GLU A 38 24.60 -8.16 -10.58
CA GLU A 38 25.44 -8.04 -9.39
C GLU A 38 25.67 -9.42 -8.74
N GLU A 39 24.61 -10.20 -8.54
CA GLU A 39 24.66 -11.55 -7.97
C GLU A 39 25.51 -12.51 -8.83
N THR A 40 25.36 -12.45 -10.15
CA THR A 40 26.16 -13.28 -11.09
C THR A 40 27.63 -12.86 -11.14
N ALA A 41 27.95 -11.60 -10.85
CA ALA A 41 29.33 -11.15 -10.64
C ALA A 41 29.92 -11.62 -9.30
N GLY A 42 29.15 -12.34 -8.47
CA GLY A 42 29.56 -12.84 -7.17
C GLY A 42 29.55 -11.76 -6.08
N THR A 43 28.89 -10.63 -6.34
CA THR A 43 28.71 -9.53 -5.40
C THR A 43 27.28 -9.52 -4.89
N HIS A 44 27.10 -9.36 -3.58
CA HIS A 44 25.81 -9.06 -2.98
C HIS A 44 25.91 -7.66 -2.39
N GLY A 45 25.02 -6.76 -2.79
CA GLY A 45 25.15 -5.34 -2.46
C GLY A 45 23.95 -4.53 -2.90
N THR A 46 24.19 -3.26 -3.24
CA THR A 46 23.17 -2.20 -3.24
C THR A 46 21.97 -2.48 -4.13
N MET A 47 22.11 -3.23 -5.23
CA MET A 47 20.95 -3.53 -6.08
C MET A 47 20.01 -4.58 -5.47
N CYS A 48 20.52 -5.51 -4.68
CA CYS A 48 19.68 -6.48 -3.95
C CYS A 48 18.84 -5.75 -2.88
N ASP A 49 19.46 -4.84 -2.11
CA ASP A 49 18.73 -4.01 -1.14
C ASP A 49 17.67 -3.12 -1.82
N LEU A 50 18.00 -2.60 -3.00
CA LEU A 50 17.07 -1.78 -3.79
C LEU A 50 15.93 -2.61 -4.37
N ARG A 51 16.17 -3.87 -4.74
CA ARG A 51 15.13 -4.82 -5.17
C ARG A 51 14.12 -5.04 -4.06
N ASP A 52 14.58 -5.30 -2.85
CA ASP A 52 13.69 -5.54 -1.72
C ASP A 52 12.91 -4.25 -1.37
N SER A 53 13.57 -3.09 -1.45
CA SER A 53 12.94 -1.79 -1.23
C SER A 53 11.86 -1.45 -2.27
N ILE A 54 12.08 -1.73 -3.56
CA ILE A 54 11.09 -1.44 -4.60
C ILE A 54 9.88 -2.37 -4.50
N GLU A 55 10.09 -3.63 -4.14
CA GLU A 55 9.00 -4.58 -3.88
C GLU A 55 8.12 -4.12 -2.72
N ASP A 56 8.73 -3.60 -1.65
CA ASP A 56 7.99 -3.04 -0.52
C ASP A 56 7.18 -1.79 -0.91
N VAL A 57 7.75 -0.88 -1.70
CA VAL A 57 7.04 0.30 -2.21
C VAL A 57 5.85 -0.10 -3.09
N ILE A 58 6.02 -1.09 -3.97
CA ILE A 58 4.97 -1.63 -4.83
C ILE A 58 3.83 -2.21 -4.00
N LEU A 59 4.16 -3.00 -2.96
CA LEU A 59 3.19 -3.57 -2.04
C LEU A 59 2.40 -2.48 -1.31
N HIS A 60 3.09 -1.51 -0.69
CA HIS A 60 2.44 -0.41 0.02
C HIS A 60 1.55 0.44 -0.91
N CYS A 61 1.99 0.70 -2.14
CA CYS A 61 1.17 1.37 -3.14
C CYS A 61 -0.10 0.57 -3.48
N HIS A 62 0.02 -0.76 -3.62
CA HIS A 62 -1.13 -1.64 -3.84
C HIS A 62 -2.09 -1.62 -2.66
N LEU A 63 -1.59 -1.72 -1.43
CA LEU A 63 -2.40 -1.71 -0.21
C LEU A 63 -3.14 -0.37 -0.03
N ALA A 64 -2.44 0.75 -0.22
CA ALA A 64 -3.05 2.08 -0.17
C ALA A 64 -4.19 2.22 -1.20
N TRP A 65 -3.97 1.68 -2.41
CA TRP A 65 -4.99 1.67 -3.44
C TRP A 65 -6.21 0.81 -3.09
N GLN A 66 -5.99 -0.40 -2.58
CA GLN A 66 -7.07 -1.29 -2.14
C GLN A 66 -7.84 -0.69 -0.97
N TYR A 67 -7.16 -0.09 0.01
CA TYR A 67 -7.79 0.59 1.13
C TYR A 67 -8.71 1.73 0.65
N HIS A 68 -8.24 2.57 -0.28
CA HIS A 68 -9.08 3.62 -0.88
C HIS A 68 -10.33 3.05 -1.57
N ARG A 69 -10.23 1.90 -2.24
CA ARG A 69 -11.39 1.25 -2.87
C ARG A 69 -12.35 0.64 -1.84
N LEU A 70 -11.83 -0.08 -0.85
CA LEU A 70 -12.61 -0.83 0.14
C LEU A 70 -13.31 0.08 1.16
N SER A 71 -12.64 1.15 1.58
CA SER A 71 -13.22 2.19 2.46
C SER A 71 -14.47 2.86 1.86
N ARG A 72 -14.70 2.69 0.56
CA ARG A 72 -15.88 3.20 -0.14
C ARG A 72 -16.97 2.15 -0.39
N SER A 73 -16.62 0.86 -0.47
CA SER A 73 -17.61 -0.21 -0.62
C SER A 73 -18.33 -0.55 0.68
N ILE A 74 -17.73 -0.21 1.83
CA ILE A 74 -18.28 -0.48 3.14
C ILE A 74 -18.98 0.79 3.63
N GLN A 75 -20.31 0.80 3.58
CA GLN A 75 -21.12 1.89 4.13
C GLN A 75 -21.14 1.95 5.66
N ASN A 76 -20.27 1.22 6.38
CA ASN A 76 -20.28 1.14 7.83
C ASN A 76 -18.88 0.96 8.43
N VAL A 77 -18.44 1.99 9.14
CA VAL A 77 -17.31 2.00 10.09
C VAL A 77 -15.93 1.98 9.42
N SER A 78 -15.15 3.03 9.70
CA SER A 78 -13.75 3.08 9.28
C SER A 78 -13.02 1.91 9.93
N THR A 79 -12.26 1.13 9.17
CA THR A 79 -11.50 -0.01 9.72
C THR A 79 -10.53 0.44 10.81
N TRP A 80 -10.13 1.72 10.82
CA TRP A 80 -9.34 2.34 11.89
C TRP A 80 -10.14 2.59 13.17
N ASP A 81 -11.44 2.89 13.07
CA ASP A 81 -12.30 3.05 14.25
C ASP A 81 -12.36 1.73 15.05
N GLN A 82 -12.23 0.57 14.41
CA GLN A 82 -12.19 -0.73 15.10
C GLN A 82 -10.83 -1.03 15.74
N VAL A 83 -9.72 -0.57 15.15
CA VAL A 83 -8.38 -0.79 15.69
C VAL A 83 -8.12 0.10 16.90
N GLU A 84 -8.60 1.35 16.88
CA GLU A 84 -8.52 2.23 18.07
C GLU A 84 -9.47 1.76 19.19
N ASN A 85 -10.71 1.37 18.90
CA ASN A 85 -11.65 0.91 19.92
C ASN A 85 -11.34 -0.47 20.52
N SER A 86 -10.59 -1.33 19.81
CA SER A 86 -10.15 -2.63 20.35
C SER A 86 -8.95 -2.51 21.30
N ALA A 87 -8.13 -1.47 21.13
CA ALA A 87 -7.06 -1.15 22.07
C ALA A 87 -7.59 -0.58 23.40
N GLU A 88 -8.69 0.18 23.39
CA GLU A 88 -9.30 0.73 24.61
C GLU A 88 -10.15 -0.28 25.40
N SER A 89 -10.78 -1.25 24.72
CA SER A 89 -11.70 -2.20 25.36
C SER A 89 -11.02 -3.39 26.07
N SER A 90 -9.68 -3.51 25.99
CA SER A 90 -8.93 -4.60 26.62
C SER A 90 -8.46 -4.32 28.06
N ASN A 91 -8.83 -3.19 28.67
CA ASN A 91 -8.43 -2.80 30.04
C ASN A 91 -9.59 -2.62 31.04
N ILE A 92 -10.72 -3.32 30.88
CA ILE A 92 -11.75 -3.37 31.93
C ILE A 92 -11.74 -4.76 32.60
N PRO A 93 -11.20 -4.92 33.81
CA PRO A 93 -11.33 -6.17 34.54
C PRO A 93 -12.81 -6.39 34.90
N GLN A 94 -13.35 -7.53 34.45
CA GLN A 94 -14.68 -8.01 34.84
C GLN A 94 -14.74 -8.14 36.36
N LYS A 95 -15.42 -7.21 37.02
CA LYS A 95 -15.78 -7.35 38.42
C LYS A 95 -16.99 -8.29 38.51
N LYS A 96 -16.72 -9.55 38.85
CA LYS A 96 -17.71 -10.48 39.40
C LYS A 96 -18.43 -9.81 40.57
N THR A 97 -19.76 -9.82 40.55
CA THR A 97 -20.55 -9.78 41.79
C THR A 97 -21.64 -10.83 41.70
N SER A 98 -21.69 -11.61 42.79
CA SER A 98 -22.59 -12.70 43.14
C SER A 98 -24.08 -12.39 43.02
#